data_AF-A0A6A3CFB4-F1
#
_entry.id   AF-A0A6A3CFB4-F1
#
_cell.length_a   1.000
_cell.length_b   1.000
_cell.length_c   1.000
_cell.angle_alpha   90.00
_cell.angle_beta   90.00
_cell.angle_gamma   90.00
#
_symmetry.space_group_name_H-M   'P 1'
#
loop_
_entity.id
_entity.type
_entity.pdbx_description
1 polymer ?
#
loop_
_entity_poly.entity_id
_entity_poly.type
_entity_poly.pdbx_seq_one_letter_code
_entity_poly.pdbx_strand_id
1 'polypeptide(L)'
;MSVETEHLTWVWEVAKMPLETRMTKLPLPRTEYLRMKDRCRGCTGNLGRTYRDTVGIVDLGGGSVQMAYAISESAASRAPSVQAGLDNHVNEMYLKGSKYHIYVHSYLRYGLLAARAEILKVSEDSGNPCTYKYGGEFKASALSSGSSIEECRRVTLKALKVNDSCTHMKCTFGGIWNGGGGDGQKNLFVASFFFDRAAEAGFIKSSDPVAKVQPHSFLDAAKRACQTQYADAKTTYTDLGENNLPYICMVLVYEYTLLVDGFGLDPYQDIMLVKKVKYWNSFVEAAWPLGSVIEVVSS
;
A
#
# COMPACT_ATOMS: atom_id res chain seq x y z
N MET A 1 0.92 28.94 7.64
CA MET A 1 1.28 27.71 6.90
C MET A 1 1.88 26.73 7.90
N SER A 2 1.06 26.29 8.85
CA SER A 2 1.51 25.64 10.09
C SER A 2 0.25 25.22 10.85
N VAL A 3 -0.15 23.94 10.74
CA VAL A 3 -1.05 23.17 11.65
C VAL A 3 -1.21 21.71 11.15
N GLU A 4 -0.99 21.38 9.87
CA GLU A 4 -1.37 20.06 9.31
C GLU A 4 -0.38 18.88 9.51
N THR A 5 0.80 19.05 10.14
CA THR A 5 1.84 18.00 10.17
C THR A 5 1.97 17.19 11.48
N GLU A 6 1.04 17.31 12.43
CA GLU A 6 1.11 16.60 13.74
C GLU A 6 0.31 15.27 13.81
N HIS A 7 -0.16 14.73 12.67
CA HIS A 7 -1.27 13.77 12.63
C HIS A 7 -0.97 12.29 12.27
N LEU A 8 0.28 11.82 12.21
CA LEU A 8 0.61 10.79 11.20
C LEU A 8 0.95 9.33 11.62
N THR A 9 0.62 8.80 12.81
CA THR A 9 1.45 7.68 13.35
C THR A 9 0.84 6.30 13.70
N TRP A 10 -0.45 6.01 13.56
CA TRP A 10 -1.05 4.87 14.32
C TRP A 10 -1.50 3.61 13.59
N VAL A 11 -2.04 3.67 12.37
CA VAL A 11 -2.62 2.45 11.76
C VAL A 11 -1.55 1.46 11.26
N TRP A 12 -0.28 1.86 11.38
CA TRP A 12 0.93 1.16 10.94
C TRP A 12 1.20 -0.16 11.67
N GLU A 13 0.78 -0.23 12.93
CA GLU A 13 1.07 -1.34 13.83
C GLU A 13 0.36 -2.63 13.43
N VAL A 14 -0.92 -2.52 13.04
CA VAL A 14 -1.73 -3.70 12.77
C VAL A 14 -1.52 -4.17 11.34
N ALA A 15 -1.29 -3.25 10.39
CA ALA A 15 -1.06 -3.58 8.98
C ALA A 15 0.05 -4.63 8.79
N LYS A 16 1.13 -4.55 9.59
CA LYS A 16 2.35 -5.32 9.35
C LYS A 16 2.84 -6.16 10.53
N MET A 17 1.94 -6.56 11.44
CA MET A 17 2.20 -7.75 12.26
C MET A 17 2.37 -8.95 11.32
N PRO A 18 3.55 -9.58 11.24
CA PRO A 18 3.71 -10.82 10.50
C PRO A 18 2.81 -11.88 11.15
N LEU A 19 2.04 -12.56 10.30
CA LEU A 19 1.32 -13.79 10.60
C LEU A 19 2.26 -14.95 11.02
N GLU A 20 3.57 -14.72 11.13
CA GLU A 20 4.57 -15.70 11.51
C GLU A 20 5.32 -15.41 12.82
N THR A 21 5.06 -14.31 13.54
CA THR A 21 5.75 -14.04 14.81
C THR A 21 4.96 -14.41 16.06
N ARG A 22 4.54 -15.68 16.14
CA ARG A 22 4.65 -16.41 17.42
C ARG A 22 5.96 -17.19 17.40
N MET A 23 6.93 -16.68 18.15
CA MET A 23 8.27 -17.22 18.45
C MET A 23 9.42 -16.82 17.51
N THR A 24 10.44 -16.23 18.16
CA THR A 24 11.84 -16.01 17.76
C THR A 24 12.23 -14.73 17.01
N LYS A 25 12.47 -13.68 17.83
CA LYS A 25 13.62 -12.75 17.80
C LYS A 25 14.28 -12.44 16.44
N LEU A 26 14.05 -11.21 15.97
CA LEU A 26 15.15 -10.29 15.69
C LEU A 26 14.75 -8.90 16.23
N PRO A 27 15.18 -8.55 17.45
CA PRO A 27 14.90 -7.24 17.99
C PRO A 27 15.77 -6.22 17.26
N LEU A 28 15.22 -5.04 16.96
CA LEU A 28 16.03 -3.83 16.85
C LEU A 28 17.01 -3.79 18.04
N PRO A 29 18.27 -3.37 17.85
CA PRO A 29 19.21 -3.24 18.95
C PRO A 29 18.53 -2.53 20.12
N ARG A 30 18.61 -3.09 21.34
CA ARG A 30 17.88 -2.59 22.53
C ARG A 30 18.05 -1.08 22.74
N THR A 31 19.19 -0.53 22.34
CA THR A 31 19.52 0.90 22.33
C THR A 31 18.70 1.73 21.34
N GLU A 32 18.45 1.21 20.13
CA GLU A 32 17.63 1.88 19.12
C GLU A 32 16.14 1.82 19.46
N TYR A 33 15.68 0.70 20.01
CA TYR A 33 14.33 0.52 20.56
C TYR A 33 14.06 1.47 21.74
N LEU A 34 14.96 1.55 22.72
CA LEU A 34 14.82 2.48 23.86
C LEU A 34 14.86 3.94 23.42
N ARG A 35 15.74 4.29 22.46
CA ARG A 35 15.76 5.63 21.86
C ARG A 35 14.45 5.96 21.12
N MET A 36 13.82 4.99 20.46
CA MET A 36 12.53 5.21 19.79
C MET A 36 11.41 5.37 20.82
N LYS A 37 11.40 4.57 21.90
CA LYS A 37 10.44 4.63 23.01
C LYS A 37 10.42 5.99 23.72
N ASP A 38 11.59 6.54 24.06
CA ASP A 38 11.68 7.87 24.66
C ASP A 38 11.26 8.99 23.70
N ARG A 39 11.39 8.75 22.39
CA ARG A 39 10.96 9.64 21.30
C ARG A 39 9.51 9.43 20.83
N CYS A 40 8.67 8.62 21.47
CA CYS A 40 7.29 8.40 20.98
C CYS A 40 6.17 8.94 21.87
N ARG A 41 6.47 9.60 23.00
CA ARG A 41 5.46 10.19 23.89
C ARG A 41 4.55 11.24 23.21
N GLY A 42 4.99 11.85 22.11
CA GLY A 42 4.24 12.83 21.31
C GLY A 42 3.53 12.27 20.06
N CYS A 43 3.61 10.96 19.78
CA CYS A 43 3.15 10.40 18.51
C CYS A 43 1.63 10.39 18.32
N THR A 44 0.84 10.93 19.25
CA THR A 44 -0.52 10.50 19.58
C THR A 44 -1.65 11.34 18.98
N GLY A 45 -1.40 12.13 17.92
CA GLY A 45 -2.30 13.23 17.50
C GLY A 45 -3.79 12.89 17.35
N ASN A 46 -4.11 11.69 16.83
CA ASN A 46 -5.50 11.24 16.64
C ASN A 46 -5.94 10.15 17.64
N LEU A 47 -5.07 9.75 18.58
CA LEU A 47 -5.42 8.77 19.60
C LEU A 47 -6.25 9.37 20.72
N GLY A 48 -7.15 8.56 21.28
CA GLY A 48 -8.09 9.00 22.31
C GLY A 48 -9.31 9.73 21.73
N ARG A 49 -9.45 9.76 20.39
CA ARG A 49 -10.59 10.29 19.64
C ARG A 49 -11.43 9.17 19.04
N THR A 50 -12.43 9.50 18.22
CA THR A 50 -13.28 8.48 17.60
C THR A 50 -12.57 7.81 16.41
N TYR A 51 -13.02 6.62 16.00
CA TYR A 51 -12.47 5.94 14.81
C TYR A 51 -12.55 6.80 13.53
N ARG A 52 -13.50 7.74 13.47
CA ARG A 52 -13.72 8.66 12.35
C ARG A 52 -12.58 9.66 12.18
N ASP A 53 -11.84 9.93 13.24
CA ASP A 53 -10.71 10.87 13.27
C ASP A 53 -9.38 10.18 12.93
N THR A 54 -9.40 8.86 12.71
CA THR A 54 -8.20 8.09 12.38
C THR A 54 -7.89 8.15 10.89
N VAL A 55 -6.69 7.69 10.54
CA VAL A 55 -6.20 7.65 9.15
C VAL A 55 -5.83 6.20 8.85
N GLY A 56 -6.43 5.62 7.82
CA GLY A 56 -6.10 4.29 7.33
C GLY A 56 -4.74 4.25 6.62
N ILE A 57 -4.16 3.06 6.49
CA ILE A 57 -2.86 2.88 5.84
C ILE A 57 -2.92 1.77 4.80
N VAL A 58 -2.28 2.07 3.67
CA VAL A 58 -1.93 1.11 2.62
C VAL A 58 -0.41 1.07 2.50
N ASP A 59 0.17 -0.11 2.65
CA ASP A 59 1.61 -0.29 2.53
C ASP A 59 1.94 -1.34 1.47
N LEU A 60 2.56 -0.91 0.38
CA LEU A 60 2.97 -1.79 -0.71
C LEU A 60 4.42 -2.23 -0.50
N GLY A 61 4.59 -3.43 0.05
CA GLY A 61 5.88 -4.10 0.16
C GLY A 61 6.26 -4.88 -1.11
N GLY A 62 7.37 -5.62 -1.06
CA GLY A 62 7.84 -6.42 -2.20
C GLY A 62 6.99 -7.68 -2.44
N GLY A 63 6.63 -8.40 -1.38
CA GLY A 63 5.90 -9.68 -1.46
C GLY A 63 4.40 -9.59 -1.17
N SER A 64 3.96 -8.55 -0.47
CA SER A 64 2.57 -8.35 -0.05
C SER A 64 2.23 -6.86 0.01
N VAL A 65 0.92 -6.56 -0.07
CA VAL A 65 0.36 -5.25 0.25
C VAL A 65 -0.54 -5.39 1.47
N GLN A 66 -0.51 -4.39 2.34
CA GLN A 66 -1.32 -4.36 3.56
C GLN A 66 -2.31 -3.22 3.52
N MET A 67 -3.50 -3.46 4.06
CA MET A 67 -4.53 -2.46 4.33
C MET A 67 -4.89 -2.57 5.80
N ALA A 68 -4.85 -1.45 6.51
CA ALA A 68 -5.37 -1.36 7.85
C ALA A 68 -6.15 -0.05 8.02
N TYR A 69 -7.23 -0.07 8.81
CA TYR A 69 -7.97 1.13 9.21
C TYR A 69 -8.94 0.82 10.35
N ALA A 70 -9.30 1.85 11.12
CA ALA A 70 -10.27 1.69 12.19
C ALA A 70 -11.70 1.62 11.64
N ILE A 71 -12.50 0.71 12.19
CA ILE A 71 -13.87 0.44 11.76
C ILE A 71 -14.85 0.69 12.90
N SER A 72 -16.13 0.93 12.56
CA SER A 72 -17.18 1.02 13.57
C SER A 72 -17.37 -0.32 14.30
N GLU A 73 -17.85 -0.28 15.54
CA GLU A 73 -18.25 -1.48 16.29
C GLU A 73 -19.28 -2.32 15.52
N SER A 74 -20.21 -1.67 14.80
CA SER A 74 -21.19 -2.36 13.95
C SER A 74 -20.55 -3.12 12.78
N ALA A 75 -19.45 -2.60 12.22
CA ALA A 75 -18.73 -3.28 11.14
C ALA A 75 -17.91 -4.45 11.70
N ALA A 76 -17.29 -4.25 12.87
CA ALA A 76 -16.58 -5.30 13.59
C ALA A 76 -17.49 -6.47 13.98
N SER A 77 -18.71 -6.19 14.46
CA SER A 77 -19.68 -7.23 14.82
C SER A 77 -20.20 -8.03 13.62
N ARG A 78 -20.02 -7.52 12.39
CA ARG A 78 -20.36 -8.18 11.12
C ARG A 78 -19.14 -8.81 10.43
N ALA A 79 -17.97 -8.78 11.08
CA ALA A 79 -16.78 -9.41 10.54
C ALA A 79 -17.03 -10.91 10.30
N PRO A 80 -16.56 -11.48 9.17
CA PRO A 80 -16.73 -12.90 8.91
C PRO A 80 -16.12 -13.75 10.03
N SER A 81 -16.85 -14.79 10.45
CA SER A 81 -16.33 -15.78 11.39
C SER A 81 -15.18 -16.54 10.74
N VAL A 82 -13.98 -16.42 11.31
CA VAL A 82 -12.79 -17.05 10.74
C VAL A 82 -12.71 -18.51 11.19
N GLN A 83 -12.42 -19.44 10.28
CA GLN A 83 -12.15 -20.83 10.63
C GLN A 83 -10.91 -20.91 11.54
N ALA A 84 -10.89 -21.87 12.47
CA ALA A 84 -9.76 -22.06 13.38
C ALA A 84 -8.44 -22.24 12.57
N GLY A 85 -7.49 -21.31 12.78
CA GLY A 85 -6.19 -21.32 12.09
C GLY A 85 -6.05 -20.33 10.92
N LEU A 86 -7.11 -19.62 10.53
CA LEU A 86 -7.01 -18.42 9.69
C LEU A 86 -7.03 -17.15 10.56
N ASP A 87 -6.44 -16.09 10.03
CA ASP A 87 -6.24 -14.86 10.79
C ASP A 87 -7.49 -14.01 10.90
N ASN A 88 -7.73 -13.52 12.12
CA ASN A 88 -8.85 -12.65 12.42
C ASN A 88 -8.65 -11.30 11.70
N HIS A 89 -9.59 -10.90 10.87
CA HIS A 89 -9.50 -9.65 10.11
C HIS A 89 -9.64 -8.40 11.00
N VAL A 90 -10.11 -8.55 12.24
CA VAL A 90 -10.37 -7.44 13.15
C VAL A 90 -9.60 -7.66 14.44
N ASN A 91 -8.79 -6.66 14.81
CA ASN A 91 -8.10 -6.59 16.09
C ASN A 91 -8.76 -5.54 16.98
N GLU A 92 -8.91 -5.85 18.26
CA GLU A 92 -9.38 -4.89 19.26
C GLU A 92 -8.18 -4.33 20.01
N MET A 93 -8.11 -2.99 20.15
CA MET A 93 -7.03 -2.32 20.84
C MET A 93 -7.57 -1.18 21.71
N TYR A 94 -6.91 -0.92 22.83
CA TYR A 94 -7.19 0.22 23.70
C TYR A 94 -6.00 1.17 23.63
N LEU A 95 -6.21 2.36 23.08
CA LEU A 95 -5.16 3.35 22.89
C LEU A 95 -5.63 4.67 23.50
N LYS A 96 -4.87 5.18 24.49
CA LYS A 96 -5.23 6.40 25.25
C LYS A 96 -6.67 6.41 25.77
N GLY A 97 -7.11 5.28 26.33
CA GLY A 97 -8.45 5.15 26.92
C GLY A 97 -9.60 5.04 25.91
N SER A 98 -9.33 5.01 24.60
CA SER A 98 -10.33 4.74 23.56
C SER A 98 -10.19 3.32 23.02
N LYS A 99 -11.32 2.62 22.89
CA LYS A 99 -11.39 1.30 22.24
C LYS A 99 -11.49 1.48 20.73
N TYR A 100 -10.63 0.79 19.99
CA TYR A 100 -10.67 0.73 18.53
C TYR A 100 -10.85 -0.71 18.06
N HIS A 101 -11.66 -0.88 17.02
CA HIS A 101 -11.69 -2.07 16.20
C HIS A 101 -10.92 -1.76 14.91
N ILE A 102 -9.89 -2.53 14.61
CA ILE A 102 -8.99 -2.24 13.49
C ILE A 102 -9.09 -3.40 12.51
N TYR A 103 -9.62 -3.10 11.31
CA TYR A 103 -9.55 -4.04 10.20
C TYR A 103 -8.12 -4.11 9.71
N VAL A 104 -7.63 -5.32 9.47
CA VAL A 104 -6.34 -5.59 8.87
C VAL A 104 -6.41 -6.74 7.90
N HIS A 105 -5.71 -6.55 6.78
CA HIS A 105 -5.38 -7.66 5.93
C HIS A 105 -4.04 -7.46 5.21
N SER A 106 -3.34 -8.58 5.01
CA SER A 106 -2.12 -8.66 4.22
C SER A 106 -2.36 -9.55 3.01
N TYR A 107 -2.36 -8.95 1.83
CA TYR A 107 -2.57 -9.63 0.56
C TYR A 107 -1.23 -10.21 0.09
N LEU A 108 -0.92 -11.44 0.51
CA LEU A 108 0.28 -12.14 0.08
C LEU A 108 0.26 -12.38 -1.42
N ARG A 109 1.42 -12.26 -2.07
CA ARG A 109 1.63 -12.29 -3.53
C ARG A 109 1.18 -11.05 -4.30
N TYR A 110 0.66 -10.05 -3.58
CA TYR A 110 0.24 -8.76 -4.15
C TYR A 110 1.13 -7.61 -3.66
N GLY A 111 2.37 -7.89 -3.26
CA GLY A 111 3.41 -6.86 -3.18
C GLY A 111 3.94 -6.51 -4.55
N LEU A 112 4.69 -5.42 -4.69
CA LEU A 112 5.10 -4.92 -6.01
C LEU A 112 5.82 -5.97 -6.86
N LEU A 113 6.80 -6.68 -6.29
CA LEU A 113 7.59 -7.68 -7.02
C LEU A 113 6.79 -8.96 -7.26
N ALA A 114 6.01 -9.39 -6.28
CA ALA A 114 5.17 -10.58 -6.43
C ALA A 114 4.02 -10.37 -7.42
N ALA A 115 3.41 -9.17 -7.44
CA ALA A 115 2.35 -8.80 -8.37
C ALA A 115 2.85 -8.77 -9.82
N ARG A 116 4.09 -8.35 -10.07
CA ARG A 116 4.71 -8.49 -11.40
C ARG A 116 4.69 -9.95 -11.87
N ALA A 117 5.03 -10.88 -10.99
CA ALA A 117 4.99 -12.31 -11.33
C ALA A 117 3.55 -12.78 -11.61
N GLU A 118 2.55 -12.33 -10.84
CA GLU A 118 1.15 -12.67 -11.08
C GLU A 118 0.63 -12.09 -12.42
N ILE A 119 0.97 -10.84 -12.75
CA ILE A 119 0.60 -10.21 -14.02
C ILE A 119 1.24 -10.93 -15.21
N LEU A 120 2.51 -11.30 -15.10
CA LEU A 120 3.22 -12.05 -16.13
C LEU A 120 2.63 -13.45 -16.34
N LYS A 121 2.19 -14.13 -15.28
CA LYS A 121 1.53 -15.45 -15.38
C LYS A 121 0.20 -15.43 -16.12
N VAL A 122 -0.49 -14.29 -16.12
CA VAL A 122 -1.78 -14.15 -16.84
C VAL A 122 -1.57 -14.01 -18.35
N SER A 123 -0.36 -13.67 -18.79
CA SER A 123 -0.06 -13.46 -20.21
C SER A 123 0.10 -14.77 -20.95
N GLU A 124 -0.36 -14.77 -22.18
CA GLU A 124 -0.30 -15.92 -23.09
C GLU A 124 1.01 -15.89 -23.91
N ASP A 125 1.24 -16.93 -24.71
CA ASP A 125 2.48 -17.11 -25.50
C ASP A 125 2.78 -15.95 -26.48
N SER A 126 1.79 -15.08 -26.76
CA SER A 126 1.91 -13.91 -27.64
C SER A 126 2.67 -12.73 -27.04
N GLY A 127 2.91 -12.73 -25.72
CA GLY A 127 3.61 -11.65 -25.00
C GLY A 127 2.72 -10.88 -24.01
N ASN A 128 3.33 -9.97 -23.25
CA ASN A 128 2.69 -9.22 -22.17
C ASN A 128 2.47 -7.74 -22.58
N PRO A 129 1.24 -7.19 -22.46
CA PRO A 129 0.94 -5.81 -22.83
C PRO A 129 1.46 -4.75 -21.84
N CYS A 130 2.04 -5.15 -20.71
CA CYS A 130 2.56 -4.27 -19.68
C CYS A 130 4.09 -4.08 -19.76
N THR A 131 4.80 -4.85 -20.59
CA THR A 131 6.26 -4.76 -20.72
C THR A 131 6.67 -4.07 -22.02
N TYR A 132 7.85 -3.45 -22.00
CA TYR A 132 8.44 -2.87 -23.20
C TYR A 132 9.08 -3.94 -24.08
N LYS A 133 9.07 -3.69 -25.40
CA LYS A 133 9.77 -4.53 -26.37
C LYS A 133 11.28 -4.36 -26.19
N TYR A 134 11.93 -5.37 -25.62
CA TYR A 134 13.37 -5.42 -25.43
C TYR A 134 13.92 -6.73 -26.01
N GLY A 135 15.03 -6.66 -26.75
CA GLY A 135 15.59 -7.76 -27.55
C GLY A 135 16.29 -8.86 -26.74
N GLY A 136 15.71 -9.30 -25.62
CA GLY A 136 16.22 -10.39 -24.78
C GLY A 136 15.23 -11.55 -24.62
N GLU A 137 15.75 -12.77 -24.47
CA GLU A 137 15.01 -14.03 -24.28
C GLU A 137 14.37 -14.16 -22.89
N PHE A 138 13.49 -13.23 -22.49
CA PHE A 138 12.65 -13.44 -21.31
C PHE A 138 11.24 -13.84 -21.74
N LYS A 139 10.64 -14.80 -21.02
CA LYS A 139 9.20 -15.15 -21.11
C LYS A 139 8.27 -13.94 -20.87
N ALA A 140 8.81 -12.82 -20.37
CA ALA A 140 8.16 -11.52 -20.26
C ALA A 140 8.31 -10.65 -21.53
N SER A 141 8.31 -11.29 -22.71
CA SER A 141 8.42 -10.58 -23.98
C SER A 141 7.20 -9.70 -24.19
N ALA A 142 7.40 -8.44 -24.58
CA ALA A 142 6.29 -7.56 -24.91
C ALA A 142 5.51 -8.06 -26.12
N LEU A 143 4.26 -7.62 -26.25
CA LEU A 143 3.51 -7.78 -27.49
C LEU A 143 4.26 -7.15 -28.66
N SER A 144 3.99 -7.64 -29.87
CA SER A 144 4.57 -7.08 -31.10
C SER A 144 4.21 -5.61 -31.30
N SER A 145 3.04 -5.19 -30.82
CA SER A 145 2.52 -3.81 -30.76
C SER A 145 3.11 -2.96 -29.62
N GLY A 146 3.90 -3.55 -28.71
CA GLY A 146 4.44 -2.87 -27.54
C GLY A 146 3.46 -2.85 -26.35
N SER A 147 3.73 -1.97 -25.38
CA SER A 147 2.88 -1.83 -24.20
C SER A 147 1.60 -1.05 -24.50
N SER A 148 0.50 -1.44 -23.85
CA SER A 148 -0.81 -0.79 -23.97
C SER A 148 -1.45 -0.64 -22.59
N ILE A 149 -1.85 0.58 -22.25
CA ILE A 149 -2.49 0.89 -20.96
C ILE A 149 -3.78 0.07 -20.77
N GLU A 150 -4.62 -0.02 -21.81
CA GLU A 150 -5.92 -0.70 -21.74
C GLU A 150 -5.74 -2.22 -21.59
N GLU A 151 -4.88 -2.81 -22.40
CA GLU A 151 -4.62 -4.26 -22.35
C GLU A 151 -3.86 -4.64 -21.09
N CYS A 152 -2.89 -3.82 -20.67
CA CYS A 152 -2.17 -4.03 -19.42
C CYS A 152 -3.12 -3.97 -18.22
N ARG A 153 -4.03 -3.00 -18.19
CA ARG A 153 -5.04 -2.91 -17.12
C ARG A 153 -5.97 -4.12 -17.13
N ARG A 154 -6.38 -4.62 -18.30
CA ARG A 154 -7.19 -5.85 -18.42
C ARG A 154 -6.48 -7.07 -17.82
N VAL A 155 -5.19 -7.28 -18.15
CA VAL A 155 -4.38 -8.37 -17.58
C VAL A 155 -4.22 -8.19 -16.07
N THR A 156 -4.01 -6.96 -15.62
CA THR A 156 -3.86 -6.61 -14.20
C THR A 156 -5.13 -6.88 -13.39
N LEU A 157 -6.31 -6.53 -13.90
CA LEU A 157 -7.60 -6.83 -13.26
C LEU A 157 -7.80 -8.34 -13.07
N LYS A 158 -7.42 -9.14 -14.09
CA LYS A 158 -7.46 -10.60 -14.01
C LYS A 158 -6.45 -11.16 -13.00
N ALA A 159 -5.23 -10.59 -12.94
CA ALA A 159 -4.21 -10.97 -11.96
C ALA A 159 -4.63 -10.64 -10.52
N LEU A 160 -5.29 -9.50 -10.31
CA LEU A 160 -5.85 -9.10 -9.01
C LEU A 160 -7.06 -9.94 -8.61
N LYS A 161 -7.76 -10.56 -9.56
CA LYS A 161 -8.99 -11.32 -9.30
C LYS A 161 -10.08 -10.46 -8.67
N VAL A 162 -10.25 -9.24 -9.20
CA VAL A 162 -11.29 -8.29 -8.73
C VAL A 162 -12.71 -8.78 -8.98
N ASN A 163 -12.89 -9.71 -9.93
CA ASN A 163 -14.18 -10.29 -10.30
C ASN A 163 -14.43 -11.67 -9.67
N ASP A 164 -13.55 -12.14 -8.79
CA ASP A 164 -13.79 -13.39 -8.06
C ASP A 164 -15.03 -13.25 -7.16
N SER A 165 -15.70 -14.38 -6.90
CA SER A 165 -16.90 -14.41 -6.08
C SER A 165 -16.64 -13.88 -4.67
N CYS A 166 -17.47 -12.95 -4.22
CA CYS A 166 -17.47 -12.48 -2.84
C CYS A 166 -18.51 -13.24 -2.02
N THR A 167 -18.08 -13.95 -0.98
CA THR A 167 -18.96 -14.65 -0.02
C THR A 167 -19.33 -13.78 1.18
N HIS A 168 -18.90 -12.52 1.17
CA HIS A 168 -19.14 -11.52 2.21
C HIS A 168 -19.98 -10.37 1.66
N MET A 169 -20.42 -9.43 2.51
CA MET A 169 -21.25 -8.30 2.06
C MET A 169 -20.57 -7.44 0.98
N LYS A 170 -19.27 -7.20 1.13
CA LYS A 170 -18.43 -6.49 0.16
C LYS A 170 -17.00 -6.96 0.28
N CYS A 171 -16.36 -7.19 -0.85
CA CYS A 171 -14.98 -7.64 -0.93
C CYS A 171 -14.12 -6.60 -1.65
N THR A 172 -12.81 -6.71 -1.45
CA THR A 172 -11.81 -6.06 -2.30
C THR A 172 -11.61 -6.92 -3.55
N PHE A 173 -10.63 -7.82 -3.52
CA PHE A 173 -10.29 -8.74 -4.59
C PHE A 173 -9.93 -10.11 -4.01
N GLY A 174 -10.01 -11.16 -4.83
CA GLY A 174 -9.77 -12.53 -4.38
C GLY A 174 -10.74 -13.00 -3.28
N GLY A 175 -11.95 -12.45 -3.24
CA GLY A 175 -12.98 -12.80 -2.25
C GLY A 175 -12.74 -12.29 -0.82
N ILE A 176 -11.73 -11.44 -0.60
CA ILE A 176 -11.40 -10.94 0.73
C ILE A 176 -12.37 -9.84 1.18
N TRP A 177 -12.96 -10.00 2.37
CA TRP A 177 -13.84 -8.99 2.96
C TRP A 177 -13.13 -7.64 3.09
N ASN A 178 -13.79 -6.55 2.69
CA ASN A 178 -13.14 -5.25 2.61
C ASN A 178 -13.00 -4.51 3.96
N GLY A 179 -13.49 -5.07 5.07
CA GLY A 179 -13.51 -4.42 6.40
C GLY A 179 -14.75 -3.55 6.66
N GLY A 180 -15.69 -3.46 5.73
CA GLY A 180 -16.92 -2.67 5.87
C GLY A 180 -16.76 -1.17 5.54
N GLY A 181 -15.55 -0.69 5.28
CA GLY A 181 -15.27 0.70 4.90
C GLY A 181 -15.62 1.70 6.00
N GLY A 182 -16.10 2.88 5.60
CA GLY A 182 -16.54 3.94 6.51
C GLY A 182 -15.47 4.98 6.80
N ASP A 183 -15.69 5.80 7.83
CA ASP A 183 -14.93 7.03 8.04
C ASP A 183 -13.43 6.81 8.31
N GLY A 184 -13.05 5.71 8.95
CA GLY A 184 -11.64 5.39 9.19
C GLY A 184 -10.85 5.07 7.90
N GLN A 185 -11.52 4.79 6.78
CA GLN A 185 -10.90 4.57 5.48
C GLN A 185 -10.87 5.84 4.61
N LYS A 186 -11.53 6.94 5.02
CA LYS A 186 -11.65 8.15 4.18
C LYS A 186 -10.32 8.86 3.97
N ASN A 187 -9.53 8.95 5.04
CA ASN A 187 -8.19 9.50 4.97
C ASN A 187 -7.21 8.33 4.93
N LEU A 188 -6.31 8.32 3.94
CA LEU A 188 -5.34 7.25 3.76
C LEU A 188 -3.92 7.79 3.66
N PHE A 189 -3.01 7.13 4.37
CA PHE A 189 -1.60 7.15 4.02
C PHE A 189 -1.27 5.94 3.18
N VAL A 190 -0.55 6.19 2.10
CA VAL A 190 -0.19 5.19 1.10
C VAL A 190 1.33 5.26 0.97
N ALA A 191 2.02 4.14 1.13
CA ALA A 191 3.44 4.19 1.47
C ALA A 191 4.28 3.12 0.78
N SER A 192 5.58 3.12 1.10
CA SER A 192 6.60 2.25 0.52
C SER A 192 6.63 2.40 -1.00
N PHE A 193 6.44 1.32 -1.77
CA PHE A 193 6.59 1.37 -3.22
C PHE A 193 5.65 2.38 -3.91
N PHE A 194 4.48 2.67 -3.35
CA PHE A 194 3.63 3.73 -3.89
C PHE A 194 4.31 5.10 -3.90
N PHE A 195 5.05 5.43 -2.83
CA PHE A 195 5.82 6.67 -2.76
C PHE A 195 6.99 6.61 -3.74
N ASP A 196 7.76 5.52 -3.74
CA ASP A 196 8.96 5.40 -4.56
C ASP A 196 8.64 5.48 -6.06
N ARG A 197 7.61 4.74 -6.52
CA ARG A 197 7.16 4.75 -7.90
C ARG A 197 6.58 6.10 -8.32
N ALA A 198 5.89 6.79 -7.41
CA ALA A 198 5.41 8.13 -7.69
C ALA A 198 6.54 9.14 -7.91
N ALA A 199 7.60 9.05 -7.09
CA ALA A 199 8.76 9.91 -7.20
C ALA A 199 9.55 9.63 -8.49
N GLU A 200 9.80 8.36 -8.79
CA GLU A 200 10.52 7.95 -10.01
C GLU A 200 9.72 8.22 -11.29
N ALA A 201 8.38 8.20 -11.22
CA ALA A 201 7.50 8.61 -12.32
C ALA A 201 7.33 10.15 -12.44
N GLY A 202 7.97 10.91 -11.54
CA GLY A 202 8.12 12.36 -11.63
C GLY A 202 6.89 13.18 -11.26
N PHE A 203 5.87 12.60 -10.64
CA PHE A 203 4.67 13.35 -10.23
C PHE A 203 4.65 13.73 -8.74
N ILE A 204 5.68 13.33 -7.99
CA ILE A 204 6.02 13.90 -6.67
C ILE A 204 7.54 14.14 -6.59
N LYS A 205 7.99 14.89 -5.59
CA LYS A 205 9.42 15.08 -5.32
C LYS A 205 9.91 14.03 -4.32
N SER A 206 10.99 13.33 -4.66
CA SER A 206 11.63 12.36 -3.76
C SER A 206 12.17 12.97 -2.45
N SER A 207 12.39 14.29 -2.43
CA SER A 207 12.81 15.08 -1.27
C SER A 207 11.69 15.32 -0.25
N ASP A 208 10.43 15.25 -0.69
CA ASP A 208 9.30 15.58 0.16
C ASP A 208 9.00 14.39 1.09
N PRO A 209 8.79 14.62 2.40
CA PRO A 209 8.51 13.53 3.35
C PRO A 209 7.12 12.92 3.12
N VAL A 210 6.19 13.75 2.62
CA VAL A 210 4.79 13.44 2.35
C VAL A 210 4.35 14.20 1.11
N ALA A 211 3.53 13.59 0.25
CA ALA A 211 2.95 14.25 -0.91
C ALA A 211 1.44 13.94 -1.00
N LYS A 212 0.62 14.97 -1.19
CA LYS A 212 -0.81 14.83 -1.41
C LYS A 212 -1.07 14.57 -2.90
N VAL A 213 -1.72 13.47 -3.23
CA VAL A 213 -2.02 13.08 -4.62
C VAL A 213 -3.42 12.46 -4.72
N GLN A 214 -3.86 12.18 -5.94
CA GLN A 214 -5.07 11.39 -6.22
C GLN A 214 -4.66 10.06 -6.86
N PRO A 215 -5.41 8.95 -6.66
CA PRO A 215 -5.12 7.70 -7.38
C PRO A 215 -5.05 7.89 -8.90
N HIS A 216 -5.83 8.81 -9.48
CA HIS A 216 -5.76 9.16 -10.90
C HIS A 216 -4.36 9.60 -11.38
N SER A 217 -3.52 10.18 -10.51
CA SER A 217 -2.15 10.56 -10.86
C SER A 217 -1.29 9.36 -11.25
N PHE A 218 -1.53 8.17 -10.65
CA PHE A 218 -0.88 6.92 -11.06
C PHE A 218 -1.34 6.49 -12.45
N LEU A 219 -2.62 6.67 -12.80
CA LEU A 219 -3.13 6.37 -14.14
C LEU A 219 -2.49 7.28 -15.20
N ASP A 220 -2.37 8.57 -14.94
CA ASP A 220 -1.74 9.49 -15.88
C ASP A 220 -0.25 9.21 -16.05
N ALA A 221 0.45 8.85 -14.97
CA ALA A 221 1.81 8.36 -15.04
C ALA A 221 1.92 7.05 -15.83
N ALA A 222 0.97 6.12 -15.63
CA ALA A 222 0.91 4.87 -16.37
C ALA A 222 0.70 5.09 -17.87
N LYS A 223 -0.18 6.02 -18.29
CA LYS A 223 -0.38 6.38 -19.70
C LYS A 223 0.93 6.84 -20.35
N ARG A 224 1.68 7.72 -19.68
CA ARG A 224 3.00 8.18 -20.16
C ARG A 224 4.00 7.04 -20.25
N ALA A 225 4.10 6.23 -19.21
CA ALA A 225 4.97 5.06 -19.18
C ALA A 225 4.67 4.07 -20.30
N CYS A 226 3.42 3.63 -20.45
CA CYS A 226 3.06 2.65 -21.47
C CYS A 226 3.22 3.16 -22.91
N GLN A 227 3.32 4.47 -23.12
CA GLN A 227 3.62 5.08 -24.43
C GLN A 227 5.13 5.33 -24.65
N THR A 228 5.96 5.24 -23.61
CA THR A 228 7.40 5.47 -23.69
C THR A 228 8.08 4.29 -24.39
N GLN A 229 8.94 4.57 -25.37
CA GLN A 229 9.77 3.53 -26.00
C GLN A 229 10.90 3.13 -25.05
N TYR A 230 11.34 1.87 -25.12
CA TYR A 230 12.42 1.37 -24.24
C TYR A 230 13.70 2.23 -24.35
N ALA A 231 14.05 2.68 -25.56
CA ALA A 231 15.23 3.50 -25.81
C ALA A 231 15.19 4.84 -25.05
N ASP A 232 14.00 5.39 -24.84
CA ASP A 232 13.80 6.67 -24.16
C ASP A 232 13.48 6.50 -22.66
N ALA A 233 13.22 5.27 -22.22
CA ALA A 233 12.83 5.00 -20.83
C ALA A 233 13.93 5.42 -19.85
N LYS A 234 15.20 5.18 -20.17
CA LYS A 234 16.34 5.53 -19.29
C LYS A 234 16.51 7.04 -19.12
N THR A 235 16.27 7.82 -20.16
CA THR A 235 16.37 9.29 -20.10
C THR A 235 15.12 9.92 -19.51
N THR A 236 13.96 9.26 -19.63
CA THR A 236 12.69 9.71 -19.06
C THR A 236 12.62 9.43 -17.55
N TYR A 237 13.05 8.25 -17.12
CA TYR A 237 12.97 7.79 -15.73
C TYR A 237 14.37 7.67 -15.12
N THR A 238 15.04 8.81 -14.94
CA THR A 238 16.46 8.86 -14.52
C THR A 238 16.73 8.25 -13.15
N ASP A 239 15.75 8.33 -12.26
CA ASP A 239 15.87 7.83 -10.89
C ASP A 239 15.49 6.34 -10.78
N LEU A 240 14.97 5.74 -11.86
CA LEU A 240 14.56 4.34 -11.90
C LEU A 240 15.74 3.46 -12.31
N GLY A 241 16.08 2.47 -11.46
CA GLY A 241 17.13 1.51 -11.77
C GLY A 241 16.86 0.72 -13.06
N GLU A 242 17.91 0.45 -13.85
CA GLU A 242 17.79 -0.14 -15.20
C GLU A 242 16.96 -1.43 -15.25
N ASN A 243 17.12 -2.31 -14.26
CA ASN A 243 16.37 -3.56 -14.15
C ASN A 243 14.85 -3.37 -13.95
N ASN A 244 14.41 -2.16 -13.59
CA ASN A 244 13.00 -1.82 -13.41
C ASN A 244 12.40 -1.08 -14.61
N LEU A 245 13.22 -0.56 -15.54
CA LEU A 245 12.74 0.14 -16.74
C LEU A 245 11.71 -0.67 -17.54
N PRO A 246 11.89 -1.99 -17.79
CA PRO A 246 10.90 -2.76 -18.56
C PRO A 246 9.52 -2.84 -17.91
N TYR A 247 9.40 -2.55 -16.61
CA TYR A 247 8.21 -2.80 -15.80
C TYR A 247 7.52 -1.53 -15.31
N ILE A 248 7.99 -0.33 -15.66
CA ILE A 248 7.42 0.91 -15.11
C ILE A 248 5.96 1.11 -15.55
N CYS A 249 5.62 0.79 -16.81
CA CYS A 249 4.23 0.73 -17.28
C CYS A 249 3.41 -0.24 -16.42
N MET A 250 3.84 -1.50 -16.31
CA MET A 250 3.19 -2.53 -15.49
C MET A 250 2.91 -2.08 -14.06
N VAL A 251 3.92 -1.49 -13.40
CA VAL A 251 3.81 -1.11 -12.00
C VAL A 251 2.84 0.05 -11.80
N LEU A 252 2.91 1.09 -12.61
CA LEU A 252 2.00 2.24 -12.46
C LEU A 252 0.55 1.83 -12.77
N VAL A 253 0.34 0.94 -13.75
CA VAL A 253 -0.97 0.32 -13.98
C VAL A 253 -1.42 -0.49 -12.78
N TYR A 254 -0.53 -1.30 -12.20
CA TYR A 254 -0.83 -2.11 -11.02
C TYR A 254 -1.22 -1.25 -9.82
N GLU A 255 -0.46 -0.21 -9.50
CA GLU A 255 -0.73 0.67 -8.37
C GLU A 255 -2.08 1.39 -8.51
N TYR A 256 -2.38 1.93 -9.70
CA TYR A 256 -3.69 2.51 -9.98
C TYR A 256 -4.83 1.48 -9.82
N THR A 257 -4.68 0.32 -10.46
CA THR A 257 -5.71 -0.73 -10.47
C THR A 257 -5.93 -1.30 -9.06
N LEU A 258 -4.87 -1.47 -8.28
CA LEU A 258 -4.95 -1.93 -6.90
C LEU A 258 -5.69 -0.93 -6.01
N LEU A 259 -5.40 0.37 -6.12
CA LEU A 259 -6.08 1.40 -5.33
C LEU A 259 -7.56 1.52 -5.71
N VAL A 260 -7.85 1.64 -7.00
CA VAL A 260 -9.21 1.95 -7.48
C VAL A 260 -10.06 0.69 -7.59
N ASP A 261 -9.63 -0.30 -8.37
CA ASP A 261 -10.41 -1.51 -8.61
C ASP A 261 -10.27 -2.54 -7.48
N GLY A 262 -9.09 -2.63 -6.86
CA GLY A 262 -8.84 -3.54 -5.75
C GLY A 262 -9.43 -3.05 -4.42
N PHE A 263 -9.02 -1.86 -3.97
CA PHE A 263 -9.46 -1.31 -2.68
C PHE A 263 -10.73 -0.45 -2.77
N GLY A 264 -11.23 -0.17 -3.97
CA GLY A 264 -12.48 0.57 -4.16
C GLY A 264 -12.37 2.05 -3.85
N LEU A 265 -11.17 2.63 -3.97
CA LEU A 265 -10.94 4.06 -3.74
C LEU A 265 -11.52 4.89 -4.89
N ASP A 266 -12.11 6.05 -4.57
CA ASP A 266 -12.48 7.03 -5.59
C ASP A 266 -11.19 7.52 -6.29
N PRO A 267 -11.10 7.48 -7.63
CA PRO A 267 -9.91 7.92 -8.35
C PRO A 267 -9.52 9.38 -8.11
N TYR A 268 -10.46 10.23 -7.66
CA TYR A 268 -10.26 11.65 -7.43
C TYR A 268 -10.26 12.04 -5.95
N GLN A 269 -10.38 11.09 -5.01
CA GLN A 269 -10.17 11.43 -3.60
C GLN A 269 -8.69 11.66 -3.32
N ASP A 270 -8.43 12.50 -2.34
CA ASP A 270 -7.07 12.77 -1.87
C ASP A 270 -6.53 11.59 -1.04
N ILE A 271 -5.30 11.18 -1.34
CA ILE A 271 -4.49 10.29 -0.53
C ILE A 271 -3.15 10.97 -0.22
N MET A 272 -2.51 10.59 0.88
CA MET A 272 -1.17 11.08 1.18
C MET A 272 -0.14 9.99 0.95
N LEU A 273 0.77 10.20 0.00
CA LEU A 273 1.95 9.37 -0.14
C LEU A 273 2.92 9.72 0.98
N VAL A 274 3.39 8.72 1.74
CA VAL A 274 4.24 8.95 2.91
C VAL A 274 5.54 8.15 2.80
N LYS A 275 6.67 8.85 2.90
CA LYS A 275 8.01 8.27 3.07
C LYS A 275 8.50 8.42 4.50
N LYS A 276 8.29 9.61 5.07
CA LYS A 276 8.65 9.92 6.45
C LYS A 276 7.53 10.72 7.10
N VAL A 277 7.32 10.47 8.38
CA VAL A 277 6.41 11.26 9.20
C VAL A 277 7.22 12.26 10.03
N LYS A 278 6.75 13.51 10.07
CA LYS A 278 7.35 14.54 10.91
C LYS A 278 7.06 14.20 12.38
N TYR A 279 8.11 14.23 13.18
CA TYR A 279 8.03 14.07 14.62
C TYR A 279 8.88 15.15 15.30
N TRP A 280 8.23 16.10 15.98
CA TRP A 280 8.90 17.27 16.56
C TRP A 280 9.75 17.99 15.49
N ASN A 281 11.08 18.02 15.68
CA ASN A 281 12.07 18.65 14.81
C ASN A 281 12.78 17.64 13.88
N SER A 282 12.29 16.40 13.79
CA SER A 282 12.89 15.30 13.05
C SER A 282 11.89 14.59 12.14
N PHE A 283 12.39 13.79 11.20
CA PHE A 283 11.57 12.93 10.34
C PHE A 283 11.91 11.46 10.59
N VAL A 284 10.90 10.64 10.87
CA VAL A 284 11.05 9.20 11.07
C VAL A 284 10.44 8.47 9.88
N GLU A 285 11.06 7.39 9.44
CA GLU A 285 10.53 6.55 8.36
C GLU A 285 9.14 6.04 8.71
N ALA A 286 8.22 6.13 7.75
CA ALA A 286 6.88 5.59 7.89
C ALA A 286 6.92 4.07 7.69
N ALA A 287 7.40 3.37 8.73
CA ALA A 287 7.63 1.94 8.73
C ALA A 287 7.18 1.31 10.05
N TRP A 288 7.10 -0.03 10.08
CA TRP A 288 6.55 -0.83 11.19
C TRP A 288 7.18 -0.54 12.55
N PRO A 289 8.51 -0.31 12.63
CA PRO A 289 9.14 -0.02 13.91
C PRO A 289 8.52 1.15 14.67
N LEU A 290 7.94 2.12 13.95
CA LEU A 290 7.32 3.27 14.57
C LEU A 290 6.02 2.89 15.30
N GLY A 291 5.21 1.98 14.73
CA GLY A 291 3.95 1.50 15.32
C GLY A 291 4.15 0.72 16.61
N SER A 292 5.06 -0.26 16.62
CA SER A 292 5.31 -1.10 17.80
C SER A 292 5.80 -0.33 19.03
N VAL A 293 6.51 0.77 18.82
CA VAL A 293 7.00 1.62 19.90
C VAL A 293 5.87 2.43 20.54
N ILE A 294 4.84 2.70 19.75
CA ILE A 294 3.73 3.58 19.97
C ILE A 294 2.66 2.87 20.81
N GLU A 295 2.39 1.59 20.53
CA GLU A 295 1.63 0.67 21.40
C GLU A 295 2.17 0.67 22.83
N VAL A 296 3.48 0.41 22.96
CA VAL A 296 4.18 0.21 24.23
C VAL A 296 4.22 1.48 25.08
N VAL A 297 4.02 2.66 24.50
CA VAL A 297 3.99 3.94 25.24
C VAL A 297 2.57 4.50 25.42
N SER A 298 1.56 3.89 24.80
CA SER A 298 0.15 4.33 24.87
C SER A 298 -0.76 3.36 25.63
N SER A 299 -0.21 2.20 26.01
CA SER A 299 -0.75 1.24 26.99
C SER A 299 -0.42 1.65 28.43
#